data_AF-A0A9X4BM89-F1
#
_entry.id   AF-A0A9X4BM89-F1
#
_cell.length_a   1.000
_cell.length_b   1.000
_cell.length_c   1.000
_cell.angle_alpha   90.00
_cell.angle_beta   90.00
_cell.angle_gamma   90.00
#
_symmetry.space_group_name_H-M   'P 1'
#
loop_
_entity.id
_entity.type
_entity.pdbx_description
1 polymer ?
#
loop_
_entity_poly.entity_id
_entity_poly.type
_entity_poly.pdbx_seq_one_letter_code
_entity_poly.pdbx_strand_id
1 'polypeptide(L)'
;MLEACAQLLEKREFERYVVHLFQQVRGDWSKVAPALERLEINIGSMPNSIFAAWLDSPQSGKDYVFIIFYDDDSGGVISAEYNRARLTRVAK
;
A
#
# COMPACT_ATOMS: atom_id res chain seq x y z
N MET A 1 -2.88 -14.19 -6.18
CA MET A 1 -1.98 -13.01 -6.15
C MET A 1 -2.51 -11.92 -5.21
N LEU A 2 -3.78 -11.50 -5.32
CA LEU A 2 -4.36 -10.51 -4.41
C LEU A 2 -4.41 -10.93 -2.92
N GLU A 3 -4.36 -12.23 -2.62
CA GLU A 3 -4.23 -12.74 -1.24
C GLU A 3 -2.95 -12.25 -0.54
N ALA A 4 -1.84 -12.10 -1.26
CA ALA A 4 -0.60 -11.55 -0.69
C ALA A 4 -0.77 -10.06 -0.35
N CYS A 5 -1.57 -9.32 -1.13
CA CYS A 5 -1.94 -7.94 -0.81
C CYS A 5 -2.91 -7.88 0.38
N ALA A 6 -3.85 -8.82 0.51
CA ALA A 6 -4.72 -8.90 1.68
C ALA A 6 -3.92 -9.20 2.97
N GLN A 7 -3.00 -10.16 2.92
CA GLN A 7 -2.10 -10.47 4.04
C GLN A 7 -1.19 -9.29 4.38
N LEU A 8 -0.76 -8.53 3.38
CA LEU A 8 0.01 -7.30 3.57
C LEU A 8 -0.75 -6.29 4.43
N LEU A 9 -2.03 -6.08 4.11
CA LEU A 9 -2.86 -5.09 4.80
C LEU A 9 -2.99 -5.37 6.31
N GLU A 10 -2.88 -6.64 6.71
CA GLU A 10 -2.99 -7.11 8.09
C GLU A 10 -1.69 -6.99 8.88
N LYS A 11 -0.53 -6.87 8.22
CA LYS A 11 0.77 -6.80 8.91
C LYS A 11 1.14 -5.37 9.30
N ARG A 12 1.54 -5.19 10.55
CA ARG A 12 2.01 -3.88 11.05
C ARG A 12 3.23 -3.35 10.30
N GLU A 13 4.10 -4.24 9.81
CA GLU A 13 5.27 -3.87 9.01
C GLU A 13 4.88 -3.17 7.69
N PHE A 14 3.68 -3.44 7.19
CA PHE A 14 3.15 -2.80 6.01
C PHE A 14 2.83 -1.32 6.24
N GLU A 15 2.62 -0.87 7.49
CA GLU A 15 2.43 0.56 7.80
C GLU A 15 3.65 1.39 7.33
N ARG A 16 4.87 0.83 7.38
CA ARG A 16 6.08 1.49 6.83
C ARG A 16 6.02 1.65 5.31
N TYR A 17 5.51 0.65 4.60
CA TYR A 17 5.27 0.74 3.17
C TYR A 17 4.22 1.79 2.83
N VAL A 18 3.11 1.84 3.58
CA VAL A 18 2.07 2.85 3.37
C VAL A 18 2.62 4.26 3.58
N VAL A 19 3.46 4.47 4.61
CA VAL A 19 4.14 5.74 4.83
C VAL A 19 5.08 6.09 3.67
N HIS A 20 5.84 5.13 3.15
CA HIS A 20 6.68 5.34 1.97
C HIS A 20 5.84 5.71 0.73
N LEU A 21 4.71 5.04 0.53
CA LEU A 21 3.79 5.32 -0.58
C LEU A 21 3.25 6.75 -0.51
N PHE A 22 3.03 7.31 0.70
CA PHE A 22 2.61 8.71 0.85
C PHE A 22 3.67 9.74 0.49
N GLN A 23 4.94 9.34 0.41
CA GLN A 23 6.00 10.22 -0.09
C GLN A 23 5.94 10.35 -1.61
N GLN A 24 5.19 9.47 -2.29
CA GLN A 24 4.94 9.53 -3.73
C GLN A 24 3.81 10.50 -4.07
N VAL A 25 3.75 10.90 -5.34
CA VAL A 25 2.67 11.75 -5.85
C VAL A 25 1.33 11.01 -5.72
N ARG A 26 0.29 11.72 -5.26
CA ARG A 26 -1.07 11.18 -5.14
C ARG A 26 -1.54 10.63 -6.49
N GLY A 27 -2.03 9.39 -6.48
CA GLY A 27 -2.52 8.69 -7.67
C GLY A 27 -1.43 8.15 -8.60
N ASP A 28 -0.16 8.32 -8.25
CA ASP A 28 0.94 7.71 -9.00
C ASP A 28 1.09 6.23 -8.65
N TRP A 29 1.36 5.43 -9.68
CA TRP A 29 1.46 3.98 -9.55
C TRP A 29 2.92 3.59 -9.37
N SER A 30 3.19 2.84 -8.29
CA SER A 30 4.53 2.34 -7.99
C SER A 30 4.53 0.83 -7.84
N LYS A 31 5.61 0.17 -8.25
CA LYS A 31 5.76 -1.27 -8.07
C LYS A 31 5.93 -1.60 -6.59
N VAL A 32 5.17 -2.58 -6.11
CA VAL A 32 5.17 -2.96 -4.68
C VAL A 32 6.46 -3.71 -4.33
N ALA A 33 6.85 -4.72 -5.11
CA ALA A 33 7.98 -5.58 -4.78
C ALA A 33 9.32 -4.83 -4.58
N PRO A 34 9.75 -3.92 -5.48
CA PRO A 34 10.99 -3.16 -5.28
C PRO A 34 10.94 -2.23 -4.07
N ALA A 35 9.77 -1.69 -3.74
CA ALA A 35 9.59 -0.82 -2.59
C ALA A 35 9.66 -1.59 -1.27
N LEU A 36 9.08 -2.79 -1.21
CA LEU A 36 9.22 -3.68 -0.04
C LEU A 36 10.68 -4.11 0.18
N GLU A 37 11.39 -4.44 -0.89
CA GLU A 37 12.82 -4.80 -0.84
C GLU A 37 13.66 -3.64 -0.27
N ARG A 38 13.46 -2.42 -0.79
CA ARG A 38 14.15 -1.21 -0.29
C ARG A 38 13.87 -0.89 1.17
N LEU A 39 12.69 -1.27 1.66
CA LEU A 39 12.27 -1.02 3.05
C LEU A 39 12.60 -2.19 3.99
N GLU A 40 13.23 -3.25 3.46
CA GLU A 40 13.55 -4.49 4.18
C GLU A 40 12.31 -5.14 4.83
N ILE A 41 11.15 -5.04 4.16
CA ILE A 41 9.88 -5.60 4.66
C ILE A 41 9.72 -7.03 4.13
N ASN A 42 9.82 -8.02 5.03
CA ASN A 42 9.70 -9.43 4.66
C ASN A 42 8.27 -9.97 4.88
N ILE A 43 7.52 -10.01 3.78
CA ILE A 43 6.12 -10.44 3.76
C ILE A 43 5.91 -11.68 2.87
N GLY A 44 7.00 -12.31 2.43
CA GLY A 44 6.99 -13.35 1.39
C GLY A 44 7.22 -12.80 -0.02
N SER A 45 7.04 -13.66 -1.02
CA SER A 45 7.24 -13.31 -2.43
C SER A 45 6.10 -12.42 -2.93
N MET A 46 6.42 -11.19 -3.30
CA MET A 46 5.49 -10.28 -3.98
C MET A 46 5.80 -10.28 -5.48
N PRO A 47 4.81 -10.54 -6.36
CA PRO A 47 5.01 -10.46 -7.81
C PRO A 47 5.39 -9.05 -8.27
N ASN A 48 6.22 -8.97 -9.30
CA ASN A 48 6.62 -7.70 -9.94
C ASN A 48 5.50 -7.04 -10.78
N SER A 49 4.40 -7.77 -10.99
CA SER A 49 3.17 -7.31 -11.64
C SER A 49 2.23 -6.56 -10.70
N ILE A 50 2.53 -6.50 -9.39
CA ILE A 50 1.73 -5.76 -8.42
C ILE A 50 2.20 -4.31 -8.32
N PHE A 51 1.26 -3.40 -8.56
CA PHE A 51 1.40 -1.96 -8.40
C PHE A 51 0.53 -1.48 -7.26
N ALA A 52 0.92 -0.36 -6.63
CA ALA A 52 0.06 0.35 -5.71
C ALA A 52 0.11 1.86 -5.90
N ALA A 53 -1.01 2.50 -5.57
CA ALA A 53 -1.19 3.94 -5.55
C ALA A 53 -1.98 4.35 -4.30
N TRP A 54 -1.85 5.61 -3.91
CA TRP A 54 -2.65 6.18 -2.83
C TRP A 54 -3.53 7.33 -3.32
N LEU A 55 -4.74 7.42 -2.78
CA LEU A 55 -5.74 8.44 -3.06
C LEU A 55 -6.37 8.95 -1.76
N ASP A 56 -7.00 10.12 -1.80
CA ASP A 56 -7.85 10.56 -0.69
C ASP A 56 -9.06 9.61 -0.56
N SER A 57 -9.49 9.29 0.67
CA SER A 57 -10.70 8.48 0.83
C SER A 57 -11.92 9.29 0.35
N PRO A 58 -12.72 8.73 -0.58
CA PRO A 58 -13.92 9.41 -1.07
C PRO A 58 -15.05 9.42 -0.03
N GLN A 59 -15.02 8.51 0.95
CA GLN A 59 -16.11 8.32 1.93
C GLN A 59 -15.74 8.81 3.32
N SER A 60 -14.52 8.54 3.77
CA SER A 60 -14.09 8.72 5.15
C SER A 60 -13.41 10.07 5.41
N GLY A 61 -13.30 10.93 4.38
CA GLY A 61 -12.76 12.28 4.48
C GLY A 61 -11.24 12.34 4.60
N LYS A 62 -10.70 13.51 4.96
CA LYS A 62 -9.25 13.82 4.93
C LYS A 62 -8.41 13.03 5.92
N ASP A 63 -9.04 12.41 6.92
CA ASP A 63 -8.36 11.63 7.97
C ASP A 63 -8.04 10.21 7.52
N TYR A 64 -8.55 9.79 6.36
CA TYR A 64 -8.33 8.48 5.79
C TYR A 64 -7.70 8.59 4.41
N VAL A 65 -6.93 7.57 4.07
CA VAL A 65 -6.38 7.37 2.74
C VAL A 65 -6.94 6.09 2.16
N PHE A 66 -7.00 6.03 0.84
CA PHE A 66 -7.33 4.84 0.09
C PHE A 66 -6.06 4.32 -0.58
N ILE A 67 -5.62 3.11 -0.24
CA ILE A 67 -4.54 2.42 -0.94
C ILE A 67 -5.17 1.45 -1.93
N ILE A 68 -4.76 1.54 -3.18
CA ILE A 68 -5.20 0.65 -4.24
C ILE A 68 -4.01 -0.19 -4.67
N PHE A 69 -4.23 -1.48 -4.80
CA PHE A 69 -3.32 -2.40 -5.46
C PHE A 69 -3.94 -2.88 -6.76
N TYR A 70 -3.11 -2.96 -7.78
CA TYR A 70 -3.46 -3.46 -9.09
C TYR A 70 -2.48 -4.54 -9.49
N ASP A 71 -3.00 -5.67 -9.94
CA ASP A 71 -2.23 -6.77 -10.52
C ASP A 71 -2.33 -6.69 -12.04
N ASP A 72 -1.23 -6.31 -12.70
CA ASP A 72 -1.15 -6.15 -14.15
C ASP A 72 -1.34 -7.48 -14.92
N ASP A 73 -1.00 -8.61 -14.28
CA ASP A 73 -1.13 -9.93 -14.94
C ASP A 73 -2.58 -10.41 -14.97
N SER A 74 -3.33 -10.18 -13.89
CA SER A 74 -4.71 -10.67 -13.75
C SER A 74 -5.77 -9.59 -13.98
N GLY A 75 -5.39 -8.31 -14.03
CA GLY A 75 -6.30 -7.17 -13.99
C GLY A 75 -7.01 -6.99 -12.65
N GLY A 76 -6.62 -7.77 -11.63
CA GLY A 76 -7.25 -7.76 -10.32
C GLY A 76 -6.97 -6.47 -9.54
N VAL A 77 -7.95 -6.03 -8.76
CA VAL A 77 -7.83 -4.85 -7.89
C VAL A 77 -8.24 -5.23 -6.47
N ILE A 78 -7.44 -4.80 -5.50
CA ILE A 78 -7.82 -4.78 -4.09
C ILE A 78 -7.49 -3.42 -3.51
N SER A 79 -8.29 -2.97 -2.56
CA SER A 79 -8.10 -1.67 -1.93
C SER A 79 -8.33 -1.74 -0.44
N ALA A 80 -7.72 -0.81 0.29
CA ALA A 80 -7.92 -0.66 1.72
C ALA A 80 -7.90 0.80 2.14
N GLU A 81 -8.66 1.09 3.19
CA GLU A 81 -8.62 2.39 3.86
C GLU A 81 -7.70 2.37 5.07
N TYR A 82 -6.88 3.40 5.19
CA TYR A 82 -6.01 3.61 6.34
C TYR A 82 -6.26 4.96 6.99
N ASN A 83 -6.35 4.96 8.32
CA ASN A 83 -6.38 6.19 9.10
C ASN A 83 -4.99 6.84 9.11
N ARG A 84 -4.90 8.09 8.64
CA ARG A 84 -3.65 8.86 8.52
C ARG A 84 -2.99 9.12 9.87
N ALA A 85 -3.77 9.40 10.90
CA ALA A 85 -3.25 9.69 12.24
C ALA A 85 -2.58 8.46 12.89
N ARG A 86 -2.97 7.25 12.47
CA ARG A 86 -2.31 6.01 12.90
C ARG A 86 -0.95 5.85 12.23
N LEU A 87 -0.83 6.21 10.95
CA LEU A 87 0.41 6.08 10.18
C LEU A 87 1.48 7.10 10.59
N THR A 88 1.09 8.32 10.97
CA THR A 88 2.04 9.34 11.47
C THR A 88 2.63 9.03 12.84
N ARG A 89 2.05 8.10 13.61
CA ARG A 89 2.62 7.60 14.87
C ARG A 89 3.74 6.58 14.67
N VAL A 90 3.80 5.93 13.50
CA VAL A 90 4.80 4.90 13.17
C VAL A 90 6.06 5.50 12.56
N ALA A 91 5.97 6.73 12.05
CA ALA A 91 7.08 7.47 11.45
C ALA A 91 7.97 8.25 12.46
N LYS A 92 7.75 8.06 13.77
CA LYS A 92 8.56 8.62 14.87
C LYS A 92 9.31 7.51 15.59
#